data_AF-A0A3P7P5Z7-F1
#
_entry.id   AF-A0A3P7P5Z7-F1
#
_cell.length_a   1.000
_cell.length_b   1.000
_cell.length_c   1.000
_cell.angle_alpha   90.00
_cell.angle_beta   90.00
_cell.angle_gamma   90.00
#
_symmetry.space_group_name_H-M   'P 1'
#
loop_
_entity.id
_entity.type
_entity.pdbx_description
1 polymer ?
#
loop_
_entity_poly.entity_id
_entity_poly.type
_entity_poly.pdbx_seq_one_letter_code
_entity_poly.pdbx_strand_id
1 'polypeptide(L)'
;MDTWMLPWISLFHPEMARIAFEYRDATLFCAEARAATEGLRGARYPWESARTGFETSPWDLSANKEIHVVADISLALQQWLLCGAGGKALAAYYGFGRRILDSIGRFWTSRLAYSEEKESYVIEDVMPPDEYVQTCNNSAYTNAIVSIALSGPAKLARLFGETVSPEEDLWEQLSSQIWMPLDQENQVMLEHEGYKHGT
;
A
#
# COMPACT_ATOMS: atom_id res chain seq x y z
N MET A 1 -1.06 0.41 -12.88
CA MET A 1 -1.35 -0.96 -13.38
C MET A 1 -2.15 -1.76 -12.36
N ASP A 2 -1.68 -1.80 -11.12
CA ASP A 2 -2.10 -2.73 -10.08
C ASP A 2 -3.59 -2.62 -9.74
N THR A 3 -4.11 -1.40 -9.54
CA THR A 3 -5.53 -1.17 -9.20
C THR A 3 -6.48 -1.34 -10.39
N TRP A 4 -6.06 -0.96 -11.61
CA TRP A 4 -6.95 -0.89 -12.77
C TRP A 4 -6.94 -2.15 -13.66
N MET A 5 -5.76 -2.73 -13.90
CA MET A 5 -5.61 -3.85 -14.85
C MET A 5 -5.59 -5.20 -14.15
N LEU A 6 -4.88 -5.31 -13.02
CA LEU A 6 -4.67 -6.61 -12.37
C LEU A 6 -5.93 -7.27 -11.80
N PRO A 7 -7.00 -6.58 -11.36
CA PRO A 7 -8.21 -7.28 -10.91
C PRO A 7 -8.82 -8.17 -12.00
N TRP A 8 -8.93 -7.64 -13.22
CA TRP A 8 -9.45 -8.38 -14.37
C TRP A 8 -8.49 -9.50 -14.79
N ILE A 9 -7.19 -9.21 -14.89
CA ILE A 9 -6.19 -10.21 -15.26
C ILE A 9 -6.12 -11.33 -14.20
N SER A 10 -6.23 -11.02 -12.92
CA SER A 10 -6.21 -12.01 -11.83
C SER A 10 -7.38 -12.98 -11.91
N LEU A 11 -8.55 -12.51 -12.34
CA LEU A 11 -9.74 -13.35 -12.47
C LEU A 11 -9.70 -14.25 -13.71
N PHE A 12 -9.30 -13.70 -14.86
CA PHE A 12 -9.41 -14.41 -16.15
C PHE A 12 -8.09 -15.03 -16.64
N HIS A 13 -6.96 -14.48 -16.22
CA HIS A 13 -5.62 -14.89 -16.63
C HIS A 13 -4.61 -14.85 -15.47
N PRO A 14 -4.85 -15.59 -14.37
CA PRO A 14 -4.05 -15.47 -13.13
C PRO A 14 -2.55 -15.74 -13.32
N GLU A 15 -2.16 -16.58 -14.29
CA GLU A 15 -0.74 -16.82 -14.61
C GLU A 15 -0.08 -15.60 -15.28
N MET A 16 -0.85 -14.74 -15.98
CA MET A 16 -0.33 -13.48 -16.51
C MET A 16 -0.19 -12.42 -15.41
N ALA A 17 -1.13 -12.38 -14.46
CA ALA A 17 -1.04 -11.49 -13.31
C ALA A 17 0.22 -11.77 -12.46
N ARG A 18 0.65 -13.05 -12.39
CA ARG A 18 1.92 -13.45 -11.74
C ARG A 18 3.12 -12.64 -12.22
N ILE A 19 3.23 -12.38 -13.53
CA ILE A 19 4.38 -11.68 -14.12
C ILE A 19 4.52 -10.28 -13.54
N ALA A 20 3.40 -9.60 -13.27
CA ALA A 20 3.41 -8.28 -12.65
C ALA A 20 4.01 -8.34 -11.23
N PHE A 21 3.65 -9.34 -10.43
CA PHE A 21 4.17 -9.49 -9.07
C PHE A 21 5.61 -9.99 -9.04
N GLU A 22 6.02 -10.86 -9.98
CA GLU A 22 7.43 -11.22 -10.15
C GLU A 22 8.29 -10.02 -10.54
N TYR A 23 7.75 -9.09 -11.34
CA TYR A 23 8.41 -7.81 -11.61
C TYR A 23 8.55 -6.96 -10.34
N ARG A 24 7.50 -6.85 -9.52
CA ARG A 24 7.58 -6.15 -8.22
C ARG A 24 8.64 -6.78 -7.32
N ASP A 25 8.67 -8.11 -7.22
CA ASP A 25 9.69 -8.83 -6.46
C ASP A 25 11.12 -8.57 -6.99
N ALA A 26 11.30 -8.66 -8.31
CA ALA A 26 12.60 -8.45 -8.95
C ALA A 26 13.13 -7.02 -8.77
N THR A 27 12.26 -6.05 -8.48
CA THR A 27 12.60 -4.64 -8.26
C THR A 27 12.50 -4.21 -6.79
N LEU A 28 12.18 -5.15 -5.88
CA LEU A 28 11.99 -4.87 -4.46
C LEU A 28 13.22 -4.21 -3.82
N PHE A 29 14.43 -4.66 -4.16
CA PHE A 29 15.67 -4.10 -3.61
C PHE A 29 15.85 -2.61 -3.96
N CYS A 30 15.35 -2.16 -5.12
CA CYS A 30 15.38 -0.74 -5.50
C CYS A 30 14.41 0.09 -4.63
N ALA A 31 13.22 -0.46 -4.37
CA ALA A 31 12.23 0.16 -3.49
C ALA A 31 12.74 0.23 -2.03
N GLU A 32 13.45 -0.80 -1.56
CA GLU A 32 14.07 -0.82 -0.23
C GLU A 32 15.24 0.16 -0.12
N ALA A 33 16.08 0.26 -1.16
CA ALA A 33 17.14 1.25 -1.23
C ALA A 33 16.57 2.67 -1.16
N ARG A 34 15.46 2.95 -1.87
CA ARG A 34 14.80 4.25 -1.83
C ARG A 34 14.27 4.59 -0.44
N ALA A 35 13.57 3.65 0.22
CA ALA A 35 13.10 3.87 1.58
C ALA A 35 14.26 4.22 2.53
N ALA A 36 15.38 3.49 2.43
CA ALA A 36 16.56 3.75 3.23
C ALA A 36 17.17 5.14 3.00
N THR A 37 17.18 5.66 1.76
CA THR A 37 17.67 7.03 1.47
C THR A 37 16.81 8.13 2.12
N GLU A 38 15.55 7.82 2.42
CA GLU A 38 14.61 8.73 3.09
C GLU A 38 14.54 8.49 4.61
N GLY A 39 15.41 7.62 5.16
CA GLY A 39 15.40 7.25 6.58
C GLY A 39 14.22 6.37 6.99
N LEU A 40 13.50 5.80 6.01
CA LEU A 40 12.36 4.90 6.21
C LEU A 40 12.79 3.44 6.12
N ARG A 41 11.90 2.53 6.52
CA ARG A 41 12.11 1.08 6.43
C ARG A 41 11.29 0.48 5.29
N GLY A 42 11.49 -0.80 4.99
CA GLY A 42 10.64 -1.52 4.05
C GLY A 42 10.81 -1.05 2.60
N ALA A 43 9.79 -1.25 1.77
CA ALA A 43 9.83 -0.99 0.33
C ALA A 43 9.03 0.26 -0.05
N ARG A 44 9.74 1.28 -0.53
CA ARG A 44 9.16 2.47 -1.14
C ARG A 44 9.18 2.34 -2.66
N TYR A 45 8.18 1.65 -3.20
CA TYR A 45 8.02 1.52 -4.65
C TYR A 45 7.86 2.90 -5.31
N PRO A 46 8.41 3.09 -6.52
CA PRO A 46 8.29 4.36 -7.23
C PRO A 46 6.88 4.59 -7.77
N TRP A 47 6.57 5.86 -8.01
CA TRP A 47 5.35 6.28 -8.70
C TRP A 47 5.36 5.75 -10.14
N GLU A 48 6.42 6.06 -10.90
CA GLU A 48 6.66 5.48 -12.21
C GLU A 48 7.86 4.55 -12.18
N SER A 49 7.63 3.31 -12.58
CA SER A 49 8.64 2.25 -12.60
C SER A 49 8.86 1.73 -14.01
N ALA A 50 10.12 1.55 -14.39
CA ALA A 50 10.51 0.99 -15.68
C ALA A 50 11.45 -0.23 -15.51
N ARG A 51 12.38 -0.43 -16.44
CA ARG A 51 13.27 -1.61 -16.47
C ARG A 51 14.05 -1.85 -15.18
N THR A 52 14.51 -0.80 -14.50
CA THR A 52 15.42 -0.92 -13.36
C THR A 52 14.70 -1.00 -12.02
N GLY A 53 13.42 -0.61 -11.95
CA GLY A 53 12.70 -0.49 -10.68
C GLY A 53 13.02 0.77 -9.86
N PHE A 54 13.92 1.63 -10.33
CA PHE A 54 14.12 2.96 -9.76
C PHE A 54 13.01 3.90 -10.20
N GLU A 55 12.83 4.98 -9.43
CA GLU A 55 11.95 6.08 -9.79
C GLU A 55 12.35 6.67 -11.15
N THR A 56 11.36 6.81 -12.03
CA THR A 56 11.54 7.31 -13.39
C THR A 56 10.57 8.42 -13.76
N SER A 57 9.69 8.81 -12.84
CA SER A 57 8.72 9.88 -13.07
C SER A 57 9.45 11.17 -13.44
N PRO A 58 9.03 11.89 -14.51
CA PRO A 58 9.55 13.21 -14.81
C PRO A 58 9.01 14.29 -13.87
N TRP A 59 8.00 13.96 -13.05
CA TRP A 59 7.29 14.86 -12.15
C TRP A 59 7.74 14.63 -10.70
N ASP A 60 8.63 15.50 -10.21
CA ASP A 60 9.19 15.38 -8.85
C ASP A 60 8.12 15.36 -7.75
N LEU A 61 7.01 16.09 -7.93
CA LEU A 61 5.97 16.17 -6.91
C LEU A 61 5.28 14.81 -6.71
N SER A 62 4.70 14.23 -7.76
CA SER A 62 4.05 12.91 -7.72
C SER A 62 5.04 11.82 -7.29
N ALA A 63 6.26 11.85 -7.84
CA ALA A 63 7.33 10.92 -7.46
C ALA A 63 7.54 10.86 -5.94
N ASN A 64 7.46 12.00 -5.25
CA ASN A 64 7.74 12.09 -3.82
C ASN A 64 6.50 12.00 -2.92
N LYS A 65 5.33 12.45 -3.41
CA LYS A 65 4.12 12.62 -2.59
C LYS A 65 3.02 11.59 -2.89
N GLU A 66 2.96 11.04 -4.09
CA GLU A 66 1.90 10.13 -4.52
C GLU A 66 2.24 8.68 -4.18
N ILE A 67 2.31 8.43 -2.87
CA ILE A 67 2.95 7.23 -2.32
C ILE A 67 1.95 6.09 -2.09
N HIS A 68 0.66 6.31 -2.38
CA HIS A 68 -0.38 5.29 -2.21
C HIS A 68 -0.15 4.07 -3.12
N VAL A 69 0.59 4.21 -4.23
CA VAL A 69 0.99 3.11 -5.12
C VAL A 69 1.64 1.94 -4.37
N VAL A 70 2.34 2.22 -3.27
CA VAL A 70 2.96 1.19 -2.42
C VAL A 70 1.89 0.29 -1.78
N ALA A 71 0.81 0.89 -1.28
CA ALA A 71 -0.31 0.15 -0.71
C ALA A 71 -1.19 -0.50 -1.80
N ASP A 72 -1.32 0.13 -2.98
CA ASP A 72 -2.04 -0.44 -4.12
C ASP A 72 -1.44 -1.77 -4.59
N ILE A 73 -0.10 -1.87 -4.63
CA ILE A 73 0.61 -3.11 -4.93
C ILE A 73 0.23 -4.21 -3.92
N SER A 74 0.16 -3.87 -2.63
CA SER A 74 -0.25 -4.81 -1.58
C SER A 74 -1.69 -5.28 -1.80
N LEU A 75 -2.63 -4.36 -2.05
CA LEU A 75 -4.02 -4.72 -2.34
C LEU A 75 -4.12 -5.68 -3.53
N ALA A 76 -3.46 -5.37 -4.65
CA ALA A 76 -3.51 -6.20 -5.85
C ALA A 76 -2.92 -7.60 -5.61
N LEU A 77 -1.81 -7.69 -4.87
CA LEU A 77 -1.19 -8.96 -4.52
C LEU A 77 -2.08 -9.79 -3.59
N GLN A 78 -2.70 -9.16 -2.59
CA GLN A 78 -3.69 -9.80 -1.72
C GLN A 78 -4.86 -10.35 -2.54
N GLN A 79 -5.45 -9.54 -3.43
CA GLN A 79 -6.56 -9.97 -4.30
C GLN A 79 -6.17 -11.17 -5.17
N TRP A 80 -5.01 -11.13 -5.82
CA TRP A 80 -4.55 -12.23 -6.68
C TRP A 80 -4.33 -13.54 -5.91
N LEU A 81 -3.75 -13.46 -4.71
CA LEU A 81 -3.58 -14.61 -3.81
C LEU A 81 -4.93 -15.16 -3.35
N LEU A 82 -5.89 -14.29 -3.01
CA LEU A 82 -7.24 -14.66 -2.59
C LEU A 82 -8.08 -15.27 -3.72
N CYS A 83 -7.84 -14.87 -4.98
CA CYS A 83 -8.41 -15.52 -6.17
C CYS A 83 -7.77 -16.88 -6.48
N GLY A 84 -6.88 -17.38 -5.62
CA GLY A 84 -6.23 -18.69 -5.75
C GLY A 84 -4.99 -18.69 -6.64
N ALA A 85 -4.62 -17.56 -7.24
CA ALA A 85 -3.42 -17.39 -8.08
C ALA A 85 -3.22 -18.55 -9.08
N GLY A 86 -4.27 -18.94 -9.80
CA GLY A 86 -4.22 -20.05 -10.76
C GLY A 86 -3.96 -21.43 -10.13
N GLY A 87 -4.33 -21.62 -8.86
CA GLY A 87 -4.03 -22.83 -8.09
C GLY A 87 -2.64 -22.84 -7.47
N LYS A 88 -1.90 -21.71 -7.51
CA LYS A 88 -0.53 -21.59 -7.00
C LYS A 88 -0.40 -20.61 -5.83
N ALA A 89 -1.49 -20.20 -5.19
CA ALA A 89 -1.50 -19.17 -4.14
C ALA A 89 -0.44 -19.43 -3.05
N LEU A 90 -0.38 -20.64 -2.49
CA LEU A 90 0.57 -20.97 -1.44
C LEU A 90 2.03 -20.87 -1.92
N ALA A 91 2.32 -21.37 -3.11
CA ALA A 91 3.66 -21.31 -3.71
C ALA A 91 4.08 -19.86 -4.02
N ALA A 92 3.15 -19.04 -4.53
CA ALA A 92 3.40 -17.63 -4.79
C ALA A 92 3.59 -16.83 -3.50
N TYR A 93 2.78 -17.11 -2.47
CA TYR A 93 2.89 -16.51 -1.15
C TYR A 93 4.27 -16.75 -0.54
N TYR A 94 4.77 -17.99 -0.52
CA TYR A 94 6.12 -18.28 0.00
C TYR A 94 7.26 -17.84 -0.91
N GLY A 95 7.06 -17.85 -2.24
CA GLY A 95 8.12 -17.51 -3.19
C GLY A 95 8.49 -16.03 -3.17
N PHE A 96 7.49 -15.15 -3.21
CA PHE A 96 7.69 -13.70 -3.21
C PHE A 96 6.60 -12.92 -2.46
N GLY A 97 5.38 -13.46 -2.35
CA GLY A 97 4.22 -12.72 -1.86
C GLY A 97 4.43 -12.17 -0.46
N ARG A 98 4.85 -13.01 0.49
CA ARG A 98 5.13 -12.61 1.87
C ARG A 98 6.22 -11.55 1.96
N ARG A 99 7.31 -11.71 1.19
CA ARG A 99 8.42 -10.74 1.17
C ARG A 99 7.96 -9.36 0.71
N ILE A 100 7.17 -9.27 -0.37
CA ILE A 100 6.62 -8.00 -0.84
C ILE A 100 5.68 -7.39 0.20
N LEU A 101 4.74 -8.17 0.73
CA LEU A 101 3.74 -7.71 1.70
C LEU A 101 4.40 -7.20 2.98
N ASP A 102 5.38 -7.93 3.50
CA ASP A 102 6.10 -7.56 4.73
C ASP A 102 6.97 -6.32 4.52
N SER A 103 7.65 -6.19 3.38
CA SER A 103 8.41 -4.97 3.07
C SER A 103 7.50 -3.76 2.91
N ILE A 104 6.29 -3.91 2.36
CA ILE A 104 5.28 -2.85 2.33
C ILE A 104 4.77 -2.52 3.74
N GLY A 105 4.52 -3.54 4.58
CA GLY A 105 4.12 -3.35 5.97
C GLY A 105 5.14 -2.51 6.75
N ARG A 106 6.43 -2.87 6.65
CA ARG A 106 7.53 -2.11 7.27
C ARG A 106 7.62 -0.66 6.78
N PHE A 107 7.37 -0.43 5.49
CA PHE A 107 7.35 0.93 4.93
C PHE A 107 6.26 1.77 5.56
N TRP A 108 5.01 1.31 5.53
CA TRP A 108 3.90 2.07 6.07
C TRP A 108 4.00 2.26 7.58
N THR A 109 4.41 1.24 8.35
CA THR A 109 4.67 1.41 9.78
C THR A 109 5.77 2.44 10.07
N SER A 110 6.79 2.58 9.21
CA SER A 110 7.81 3.63 9.36
C SER A 110 7.33 5.02 8.92
N ARG A 111 6.24 5.10 8.14
CA ARG A 111 5.70 6.34 7.58
C ARG A 111 4.56 6.95 8.42
N LEU A 112 3.90 6.14 9.24
CA LEU A 112 2.86 6.59 10.17
C LEU A 112 3.47 7.51 11.24
N ALA A 113 2.73 8.56 11.58
CA ALA A 113 2.99 9.39 12.75
C ALA A 113 1.80 9.28 13.72
N TYR A 114 2.04 9.33 15.03
CA TYR A 114 0.95 9.35 16.01
C TYR A 114 0.55 10.79 16.32
N SER A 115 -0.75 11.10 16.23
CA SER A 115 -1.31 12.39 16.59
C SER A 115 -2.01 12.30 17.93
N GLU A 116 -1.47 12.97 18.95
CA GLU A 116 -2.08 13.06 20.28
C GLU A 116 -3.45 13.74 20.24
N GLU A 117 -3.62 14.75 19.36
CA GLU A 117 -4.89 15.47 19.22
C GLU A 117 -6.01 14.56 18.69
N LYS A 118 -5.68 13.67 17.75
CA LYS A 118 -6.63 12.77 17.10
C LYS A 118 -6.70 11.40 17.78
N GLU A 119 -5.84 11.14 18.78
CA GLU A 119 -5.64 9.84 19.42
C GLU A 119 -5.53 8.69 18.39
N SER A 120 -4.79 8.92 17.31
CA SER A 120 -4.75 8.04 16.14
C SER A 120 -3.47 8.24 15.34
N TYR A 121 -3.14 7.27 14.50
CA TYR A 121 -2.07 7.40 13.52
C TYR A 121 -2.54 8.18 12.29
N VAL A 122 -1.66 9.03 11.78
CA VAL A 122 -1.91 9.94 10.66
C VAL A 122 -0.87 9.73 9.56
N ILE A 123 -1.24 10.10 8.34
CA ILE A 123 -0.35 10.14 7.17
C ILE A 123 -0.44 11.53 6.57
N GLU A 124 0.58 12.34 6.84
CA GLU A 124 0.64 13.74 6.43
C GLU A 124 1.52 13.92 5.19
N ASP A 125 1.36 15.05 4.50
CA ASP A 125 2.21 15.46 3.39
C ASP A 125 2.30 14.41 2.26
N VAL A 126 1.12 14.07 1.73
CA VAL A 126 0.92 13.12 0.63
C VAL A 126 0.04 13.73 -0.46
N MET A 127 0.16 13.20 -1.67
CA MET A 127 -0.73 13.47 -2.78
C MET A 127 -1.76 12.32 -2.87
N PRO A 128 -3.07 12.61 -2.89
CA PRO A 128 -4.11 11.61 -3.14
C PRO A 128 -4.16 11.26 -4.64
N PRO A 129 -5.00 10.28 -5.05
CA PRO A 129 -5.22 10.01 -6.48
C PRO A 129 -5.78 11.20 -7.28
N ASP A 130 -6.39 12.19 -6.62
CA ASP A 130 -6.64 13.49 -7.24
C ASP A 130 -5.36 14.32 -7.25
N GLU A 131 -4.62 14.25 -8.37
CA GLU A 131 -3.37 14.98 -8.54
C GLU A 131 -3.54 16.53 -8.56
N TYR A 132 -4.77 17.06 -8.65
CA TYR A 132 -5.00 18.50 -8.46
C TYR A 132 -4.77 18.94 -7.01
N VAL A 133 -4.92 18.01 -6.06
CA VAL A 133 -4.52 18.19 -4.66
C VAL A 133 -3.04 17.86 -4.53
N GLN A 134 -2.19 18.85 -4.82
CA GLN A 134 -0.73 18.70 -4.84
C GLN A 134 -0.11 18.12 -3.56
N THR A 135 -0.64 18.51 -2.40
CA THR A 135 -0.27 17.94 -1.10
C THR A 135 -1.40 18.14 -0.10
N CYS A 136 -1.65 17.13 0.71
CA CYS A 136 -2.66 17.14 1.75
C CYS A 136 -2.22 16.27 2.93
N ASN A 137 -2.94 16.43 4.03
CA ASN A 137 -2.84 15.53 5.18
C ASN A 137 -4.02 14.59 5.19
N ASN A 138 -3.78 13.35 5.59
CA ASN A 138 -4.80 12.35 5.85
C ASN A 138 -5.79 12.19 4.69
N SER A 139 -5.27 12.00 3.48
CA SER A 139 -6.08 11.57 2.34
C SER A 139 -6.87 10.31 2.70
N ALA A 140 -8.19 10.35 2.53
CA ALA A 140 -9.07 9.23 2.79
C ALA A 140 -8.67 7.99 1.98
N TYR A 141 -8.33 8.17 0.69
CA TYR A 141 -7.88 7.06 -0.14
C TYR A 141 -6.59 6.45 0.40
N THR A 142 -5.56 7.27 0.61
CA THR A 142 -4.26 6.82 1.10
C THR A 142 -4.40 6.12 2.45
N ASN A 143 -5.12 6.71 3.40
CA ASN A 143 -5.32 6.12 4.71
C ASN A 143 -6.07 4.78 4.64
N ALA A 144 -7.12 4.69 3.81
CA ALA A 144 -7.88 3.45 3.61
C ALA A 144 -7.04 2.33 3.01
N ILE A 145 -6.30 2.62 1.93
CA ILE A 145 -5.49 1.60 1.27
C ILE A 145 -4.33 1.14 2.17
N VAL A 146 -3.78 2.02 2.99
CA VAL A 146 -2.74 1.69 3.97
C VAL A 146 -3.27 0.80 5.09
N SER A 147 -4.47 1.07 5.60
CA SER A 147 -5.15 0.18 6.55
C SER A 147 -5.31 -1.23 5.97
N ILE A 148 -5.73 -1.34 4.71
CA ILE A 148 -5.83 -2.63 4.03
C ILE A 148 -4.44 -3.29 3.87
N ALA A 149 -3.44 -2.52 3.46
CA ALA A 149 -2.08 -3.03 3.26
C ALA A 149 -1.44 -3.54 4.57
N LEU A 150 -1.68 -2.89 5.70
CA LEU A 150 -1.14 -3.29 7.01
C LEU A 150 -1.87 -4.49 7.62
N SER A 151 -3.18 -4.62 7.41
CA SER A 151 -3.93 -5.78 7.92
C SER A 151 -3.75 -7.05 7.08
N GLY A 152 -3.40 -6.90 5.80
CA GLY A 152 -3.27 -7.99 4.83
C GLY A 152 -2.31 -9.13 5.24
N PRO A 153 -1.07 -8.84 5.65
CA PRO A 153 -0.08 -9.85 6.02
C PRO A 153 -0.58 -10.84 7.08
N ALA A 154 -1.11 -10.35 8.21
CA ALA A 154 -1.63 -11.20 9.28
C ALA A 154 -2.84 -12.02 8.83
N LYS A 155 -3.75 -11.41 8.06
CA LYS A 155 -4.93 -12.10 7.51
C LYS A 155 -4.54 -13.23 6.56
N LEU A 156 -3.58 -12.99 5.65
CA LEU A 156 -3.10 -14.01 4.72
C LEU A 156 -2.30 -15.11 5.42
N ALA A 157 -1.48 -14.77 6.41
CA ALA A 157 -0.77 -15.76 7.22
C ALA A 157 -1.76 -16.74 7.87
N ARG A 158 -2.81 -16.23 8.54
CA ARG A 158 -3.87 -17.08 9.11
C ARG A 158 -4.58 -17.90 8.05
N LEU A 159 -4.92 -17.30 6.90
CA LEU A 159 -5.60 -17.99 5.81
C LEU A 159 -4.78 -19.16 5.25
N PHE A 160 -3.46 -19.00 5.15
CA PHE A 160 -2.56 -20.03 4.65
C PHE A 160 -2.06 -21.00 5.73
N GLY A 161 -2.57 -20.90 6.96
CA GLY A 161 -2.21 -21.80 8.07
C GLY A 161 -0.86 -21.50 8.71
N GLU A 162 -0.32 -20.30 8.47
CA GLU A 162 0.95 -19.84 9.03
C GLU A 162 0.78 -19.16 10.38
N THR A 163 1.87 -19.10 11.15
CA THR A 163 1.90 -18.32 12.38
C THR A 163 2.07 -16.84 12.05
N VAL A 164 1.18 -16.01 12.60
CA VAL A 164 1.29 -14.55 12.52
C VAL A 164 2.53 -14.10 13.32
N SER A 165 3.43 -13.37 12.67
CA SER A 165 4.62 -12.83 13.32
C SER A 165 4.28 -11.64 14.23
N PRO A 166 5.13 -11.30 15.21
CA PRO A 166 4.90 -10.11 16.04
C PRO A 166 4.82 -8.80 15.24
N GLU A 167 5.55 -8.70 14.11
CA GLU A 167 5.45 -7.53 13.22
C GLU A 167 4.09 -7.50 12.51
N GLU A 168 3.65 -8.63 11.96
CA GLU A 168 2.36 -8.74 11.27
C GLU A 168 1.18 -8.44 12.21
N ASP A 169 1.24 -8.91 13.46
CA ASP A 169 0.23 -8.63 14.49
C ASP A 169 0.19 -7.14 14.85
N LEU A 170 1.36 -6.51 15.03
CA LEU A 170 1.45 -5.06 15.24
C LEU A 170 0.85 -4.28 14.04
N TRP A 171 1.16 -4.68 12.80
CA TRP A 171 0.62 -4.00 11.62
C TRP A 171 -0.90 -4.09 11.56
N GLU A 172 -1.47 -5.25 11.89
CA GLU A 172 -2.92 -5.40 11.97
C GLU A 172 -3.54 -4.52 13.06
N GLN A 173 -2.90 -4.38 14.22
CA GLN A 173 -3.34 -3.45 15.27
C GLN A 173 -3.25 -1.98 14.86
N LEU A 174 -2.20 -1.60 14.14
CA LEU A 174 -2.03 -0.23 13.62
C LEU A 174 -3.07 0.08 12.53
N SER A 175 -3.45 -0.91 11.72
CA SER A 175 -4.39 -0.73 10.62
C SER A 175 -5.76 -0.20 11.06
N SER A 176 -6.20 -0.52 12.28
CA SER A 176 -7.48 -0.08 12.84
C SER A 176 -7.40 1.27 13.57
N GLN A 177 -6.19 1.82 13.73
CA GLN A 177 -5.93 3.07 14.44
C GLN A 177 -5.50 4.21 13.49
N ILE A 178 -5.62 4.01 12.18
CA ILE A 178 -5.37 5.08 11.20
C ILE A 178 -6.59 6.00 11.17
N TRP A 179 -6.34 7.29 11.38
CA TRP A 179 -7.38 8.31 11.37
C TRP A 179 -8.01 8.46 9.98
N MET A 180 -9.31 8.72 9.93
CA MET A 180 -10.06 8.91 8.70
C MET A 180 -10.80 10.25 8.72
N PRO A 181 -10.80 11.03 7.61
CA PRO A 181 -11.47 12.33 7.54
C PRO A 181 -12.98 12.20 7.33
N LEU A 182 -13.68 11.53 8.26
CA LEU A 182 -15.14 11.38 8.22
C LEU A 182 -15.82 12.63 8.77
N ASP A 183 -16.65 13.27 7.96
CA ASP A 183 -17.62 14.26 8.43
C ASP A 183 -18.78 13.54 9.12
N GLN A 184 -18.80 13.59 10.45
CA GLN A 184 -19.83 12.93 11.26
C GLN A 184 -21.20 13.58 11.13
N GLU A 185 -21.29 14.87 10.80
CA GLU A 185 -22.57 15.55 10.67
C GLU A 185 -23.26 15.13 9.37
N ASN A 186 -22.52 15.18 8.26
CA ASN A 186 -23.06 14.86 6.93
C ASN A 186 -22.95 13.37 6.57
N GLN A 187 -22.25 12.56 7.38
CA GLN A 187 -21.98 11.14 7.13
C GLN A 187 -21.27 10.91 5.79
N VAL A 188 -20.32 11.79 5.45
CA VAL A 188 -19.53 11.70 4.21
C VAL A 188 -18.05 11.56 4.55
N MET A 189 -17.34 10.73 3.79
CA MET A 189 -15.88 10.71 3.84
C MET A 189 -15.37 11.93 3.06
N LEU A 190 -14.68 12.85 3.74
CA LEU A 190 -13.99 13.94 3.08
C LEU A 190 -12.78 13.39 2.33
N GLU A 191 -12.34 14.08 1.29
CA GLU A 191 -11.21 13.59 0.49
C GLU A 191 -9.90 13.56 1.29
N HIS A 192 -9.67 14.58 2.10
CA HIS A 192 -8.51 14.73 2.96
C HIS A 192 -8.84 15.66 4.14
N GLU A 193 -7.94 15.75 5.12
CA GLU A 193 -8.09 16.69 6.23
C GLU A 193 -8.16 18.13 5.73
N GLY A 194 -9.18 18.87 6.18
CA GLY A 194 -9.40 20.26 5.79
C GLY A 194 -10.08 20.47 4.43
N TYR A 195 -10.53 19.40 3.75
CA TYR A 195 -11.30 19.51 2.51
C TYR A 195 -12.58 20.33 2.71
N LYS A 196 -12.89 21.20 1.74
CA LYS A 196 -14.07 22.08 1.78
C LYS A 196 -15.09 21.62 0.76
N HIS A 197 -16.34 21.46 1.19
CA HIS A 197 -17.44 21.04 0.31
C HIS A 197 -17.60 22.01 -0.88
N GLY A 198 -17.60 21.46 -2.10
CA GLY A 198 -17.96 22.19 -3.32
C GLY A 198 -16.84 23.05 -3.93
N THR A 199 -15.58 22.81 -3.56
CA THR A 199 -14.42 23.31 -4.32
C THR A 199 -14.11 22.44 -5.53
#